data_AF-A0A418Z737-F1
#
_entry.id   AF-A0A418Z737-F1
#
_cell.length_a   1.000
_cell.length_b   1.000
_cell.length_c   1.000
_cell.angle_alpha   90.00
_cell.angle_beta   90.00
_cell.angle_gamma   90.00
#
_symmetry.space_group_name_H-M   'P 1'
#
loop_
_entity.id
_entity.type
_entity.pdbx_description
1 polymer ?
#
loop_
_entity_poly.entity_id
_entity_poly.type
_entity_poly.pdbx_seq_one_letter_code
_entity_poly.pdbx_strand_id
1 'polypeptide(L)'
;MRALSYDRIYKSQEYLASLGTIQYRSLFGSYSLTVEDTVFAMVANGELYLRACEESVPYCVKHPPAWLMFMKCGRPVMLNYYRVDESLWRDQQQLVRLSKYSLDAAMKEKHSRILQHRLKDLPNMTFHLETLLNESGIKDENMLRILGAKMCWLRLRQSNPLLTVKVLYALEGAIVGVHEAALPASRRQELADWAHSLTAG
;
A
#
# COMPACT_ATOMS: atom_id res chain seq x y z
N MET A 1 18.38 -9.08 -24.80
CA MET A 1 17.38 -8.63 -23.79
C MET A 1 18.03 -8.01 -22.56
N ARG A 2 18.90 -8.71 -21.80
CA ARG A 2 19.52 -8.12 -20.59
C ARG A 2 20.34 -6.85 -20.86
N ALA A 3 21.18 -6.84 -21.90
CA ALA A 3 21.99 -5.67 -22.27
C ALA A 3 21.15 -4.41 -22.54
N LEU A 4 20.11 -4.53 -23.37
CA LEU A 4 19.19 -3.42 -23.68
C LEU A 4 18.50 -2.85 -22.44
N SER A 5 18.15 -3.69 -21.47
CA SER A 5 17.59 -3.21 -20.21
C SER A 5 18.62 -2.40 -19.41
N TYR A 6 19.88 -2.83 -19.36
CA TYR A 6 20.94 -2.07 -18.68
C TYR A 6 21.21 -0.73 -19.36
N ASP A 7 21.29 -0.69 -20.69
CA ASP A 7 21.47 0.56 -21.44
C ASP A 7 20.33 1.55 -21.13
N ARG A 8 19.09 1.05 -21.12
CA ARG A 8 17.92 1.87 -20.78
C ARG A 8 17.95 2.32 -19.32
N ILE A 9 18.41 1.49 -18.39
CA ILE A 9 18.59 1.86 -16.97
C ILE A 9 19.62 2.98 -16.83
N TYR A 10 20.81 2.83 -17.40
CA TYR A 10 21.88 3.83 -17.30
C TYR A 10 21.47 5.16 -17.93
N LYS A 11 20.84 5.12 -19.11
CA LYS A 11 20.28 6.30 -19.76
C LYS A 11 19.21 6.98 -18.88
N SER A 12 18.36 6.19 -18.22
CA SER A 12 17.36 6.73 -17.29
C SER A 12 18.00 7.38 -16.06
N GLN A 13 19.07 6.77 -15.51
CA GLN A 13 19.80 7.33 -14.37
C GLN A 13 20.43 8.68 -14.71
N GLU A 14 21.00 8.83 -15.90
CA GLU A 14 21.59 10.09 -16.37
C GLU A 14 20.52 11.16 -16.61
N TYR A 15 19.50 10.85 -17.41
CA TYR A 15 18.49 11.83 -17.83
C TYR A 15 17.61 12.31 -16.68
N LEU A 16 17.42 11.46 -15.67
CA LEU A 16 16.53 11.71 -14.53
C LEU A 16 17.33 11.99 -13.24
N ALA A 17 18.64 12.21 -13.33
CA ALA A 17 19.49 12.48 -12.17
C ALA A 17 19.01 13.67 -11.32
N SER A 18 18.28 14.63 -11.93
CA SER A 18 17.69 15.76 -11.22
C SER A 18 16.60 15.38 -10.21
N LEU A 19 16.06 14.15 -10.28
CA LEU A 19 15.06 13.64 -9.34
C LEU A 19 15.69 13.05 -8.07
N GLY A 20 17.00 12.83 -8.06
CA GLY A 20 17.74 12.20 -6.97
C GLY A 20 18.55 10.98 -7.41
N THR A 21 19.11 10.26 -6.44
CA THR A 21 19.91 9.05 -6.72
C THR A 21 19.00 7.89 -7.11
N ILE A 22 18.97 7.58 -8.42
CA ILE A 22 18.17 6.47 -8.94
C ILE A 22 18.91 5.14 -8.72
N GLN A 23 18.28 4.28 -7.93
CA GLN A 23 18.70 2.89 -7.74
C GLN A 23 17.81 1.97 -8.59
N TYR A 24 18.29 0.75 -8.86
CA TYR A 24 17.49 -0.25 -9.56
C TYR A 24 17.56 -1.63 -8.89
N ARG A 25 16.49 -2.41 -8.98
CA ARG A 25 16.42 -3.80 -8.47
C ARG A 25 15.70 -4.71 -9.46
N SER A 26 16.11 -5.97 -9.56
CA SER A 26 15.46 -6.96 -10.42
C SER A 26 14.12 -7.40 -9.84
N LEU A 27 13.09 -7.48 -10.69
CA LEU A 27 11.73 -7.91 -10.33
C LEU A 27 11.13 -8.73 -11.47
N PHE A 28 11.07 -10.06 -11.30
CA PHE A 28 10.45 -11.00 -12.26
C PHE A 28 10.89 -10.81 -13.74
N GLY A 29 12.19 -10.62 -13.98
CA GLY A 29 12.73 -10.43 -15.33
C GLY A 29 12.64 -9.00 -15.87
N SER A 30 12.13 -8.07 -15.08
CA SER A 30 12.19 -6.61 -15.28
C SER A 30 13.06 -5.96 -14.21
N TYR A 31 13.22 -4.64 -14.27
CA TYR A 31 13.92 -3.87 -13.25
C TYR A 31 13.03 -2.75 -12.75
N SER A 32 12.91 -2.57 -11.44
CA SER A 32 12.30 -1.37 -10.85
C SER A 32 13.35 -0.27 -10.72
N LEU A 33 12.95 0.98 -10.94
CA LEU A 33 13.74 2.17 -10.65
C LEU A 33 13.16 2.89 -9.43
N THR A 34 14.03 3.25 -8.50
CA THR A 34 13.65 3.84 -7.21
C THR A 34 14.46 5.07 -6.88
N VAL A 35 13.82 6.06 -6.25
CA VAL A 35 14.47 7.14 -5.51
C VAL A 35 13.99 7.05 -4.05
N GLU A 36 14.90 7.05 -3.08
CA GLU A 36 14.57 6.93 -1.64
C GLU A 36 13.62 5.75 -1.33
N ASP A 37 13.96 4.57 -1.86
CA ASP A 37 13.15 3.34 -1.77
C ASP A 37 11.70 3.48 -2.29
N THR A 38 11.44 4.46 -3.15
CA THR A 38 10.13 4.71 -3.75
C THR A 38 10.18 4.38 -5.24
N VAL A 39 9.40 3.39 -5.65
CA VAL A 39 9.32 2.97 -7.06
C VAL A 39 8.49 3.97 -7.85
N PHE A 40 9.11 4.59 -8.85
CA PHE A 40 8.46 5.53 -9.77
C PHE A 40 8.46 5.04 -11.22
N ALA A 41 9.38 4.13 -11.58
CA ALA A 41 9.48 3.63 -12.94
C ALA A 41 9.91 2.15 -12.98
N MET A 42 9.72 1.52 -14.14
CA MET A 42 10.14 0.16 -14.43
C MET A 42 10.83 0.09 -15.79
N VAL A 43 11.83 -0.78 -15.92
CA VAL A 43 12.43 -1.13 -17.20
C VAL A 43 12.10 -2.58 -17.52
N ALA A 44 11.37 -2.79 -18.61
CA ALA A 44 10.95 -4.11 -19.08
C ALA A 44 11.17 -4.19 -20.60
N ASN A 45 11.68 -5.33 -21.08
CA ASN A 45 11.95 -5.56 -22.50
C ASN A 45 12.79 -4.46 -23.19
N GLY A 46 13.72 -3.82 -22.46
CA GLY A 46 14.56 -2.73 -22.99
C GLY A 46 13.89 -1.35 -23.03
N GLU A 47 12.63 -1.25 -22.57
CA GLU A 47 11.85 -0.01 -22.57
C GLU A 47 11.63 0.51 -21.16
N LEU A 48 11.58 1.83 -21.01
CA LEU A 48 11.24 2.50 -19.76
C LEU A 48 9.73 2.70 -19.68
N TYR A 49 9.17 2.47 -18.49
CA TYR A 49 7.78 2.68 -18.18
C TYR A 49 7.67 3.54 -16.91
N LEU A 50 6.91 4.63 -16.98
CA LEU A 50 6.64 5.49 -15.82
C LEU A 50 5.34 5.07 -15.14
N ARG A 51 5.32 5.14 -13.81
CA ARG A 51 4.10 4.89 -13.04
C ARG A 51 3.08 5.99 -13.35
N ALA A 52 1.87 5.61 -13.75
CA ALA A 52 0.80 6.57 -14.01
C ALA A 52 0.27 7.18 -12.71
N CYS A 53 -0.02 8.48 -12.78
CA CYS A 53 -0.60 9.31 -11.72
C CYS A 53 -1.63 10.27 -12.33
N GLU A 54 -2.42 10.93 -11.49
CA GLU A 54 -3.46 11.87 -11.93
C GLU A 54 -2.87 13.02 -12.77
N GLU A 55 -1.71 13.52 -12.37
CA GLU A 55 -0.98 14.60 -13.04
C GLU A 55 -0.45 14.20 -14.42
N SER A 56 -0.29 12.89 -14.69
CA SER A 56 0.11 12.37 -16.00
C SER A 56 -1.06 12.21 -16.98
N VAL A 57 -2.31 12.29 -16.52
CA VAL A 57 -3.51 12.06 -17.36
C VAL A 57 -3.57 12.99 -18.59
N PRO A 58 -3.31 14.30 -18.50
CA PRO A 58 -3.34 15.18 -19.67
C PRO A 58 -2.36 14.76 -20.78
N TYR A 59 -1.23 14.13 -20.40
CA TYR A 59 -0.28 13.58 -21.36
C TYR A 59 -0.83 12.32 -22.03
N CYS A 60 -1.32 11.37 -21.23
CA CYS A 60 -1.86 10.09 -21.70
C CYS A 60 -3.11 10.25 -22.59
N VAL A 61 -3.91 11.30 -22.39
CA VAL A 61 -5.04 11.62 -23.28
C VAL A 61 -4.56 12.07 -24.66
N LYS A 62 -3.50 12.88 -24.72
CA LYS A 62 -2.92 13.36 -25.99
C LYS A 62 -2.09 12.28 -26.70
N HIS A 63 -1.48 11.38 -25.94
CA HIS A 63 -0.60 10.32 -26.42
C HIS A 63 -1.07 9.00 -25.81
N PRO A 64 -1.93 8.24 -26.53
CA PRO A 64 -2.49 6.99 -26.03
C PRO A 64 -1.37 6.05 -25.51
N PRO A 65 -1.36 5.73 -24.20
CA PRO A 65 -0.23 5.04 -23.59
C PRO A 65 -0.20 3.55 -23.95
N ALA A 66 1.00 3.02 -24.17
CA ALA A 66 1.23 1.58 -24.17
C ALA A 66 1.49 1.11 -22.73
N TRP A 67 0.55 0.39 -22.13
CA TRP A 67 0.64 -0.10 -20.76
C TRP A 67 1.58 -1.29 -20.61
N LEU A 68 2.24 -1.38 -19.45
CA LEU A 68 3.05 -2.53 -19.09
C LEU A 68 2.16 -3.72 -18.72
N MET A 69 2.36 -4.85 -19.38
CA MET A 69 1.63 -6.09 -19.15
C MET A 69 2.56 -7.16 -18.56
N PHE A 70 2.12 -7.85 -17.50
CA PHE A 70 2.80 -9.03 -16.95
C PHE A 70 1.92 -10.26 -17.00
N MET A 71 2.56 -11.44 -17.15
CA MET A 71 1.87 -12.72 -17.01
C MET A 71 1.93 -13.18 -15.55
N LYS A 72 0.78 -13.22 -14.87
CA LYS A 72 0.63 -13.75 -13.52
C LYS A 72 -0.24 -15.00 -13.58
N CYS A 73 0.33 -16.16 -13.26
CA CYS A 73 -0.35 -17.47 -13.31
C CYS A 73 -1.06 -17.74 -14.66
N GLY A 74 -0.39 -17.43 -15.78
CA GLY A 74 -0.95 -17.61 -17.12
C GLY A 74 -1.98 -16.56 -17.55
N ARG A 75 -2.30 -15.56 -16.70
CA ARG A 75 -3.22 -14.47 -17.04
C ARG A 75 -2.45 -13.15 -17.25
N PRO A 76 -2.78 -12.37 -18.29
CA PRO A 76 -2.20 -11.05 -18.48
C PRO A 76 -2.78 -10.07 -17.44
N VAL A 77 -1.91 -9.38 -16.71
CA VAL A 77 -2.23 -8.34 -15.74
C VAL A 77 -1.62 -7.04 -16.25
N MET A 78 -2.49 -6.04 -16.44
CA MET A 78 -2.07 -4.69 -16.77
C MET A 78 -1.60 -3.97 -15.51
N LEU A 79 -0.38 -3.44 -15.54
CA LEU A 79 0.12 -2.57 -14.49
C LEU A 79 -0.12 -1.10 -14.86
N ASN A 80 -0.23 -0.27 -13.82
CA ASN A 80 -0.39 1.17 -13.97
C ASN A 80 0.94 1.87 -14.33
N TYR A 81 1.60 1.40 -15.38
CA TYR A 81 2.85 1.94 -15.90
C TYR A 81 2.75 2.08 -17.41
N TYR A 82 3.02 3.27 -17.94
CA TYR A 82 2.96 3.56 -19.37
C TYR A 82 4.36 3.71 -19.97
N ARG A 83 4.53 3.23 -21.20
CA ARG A 83 5.81 3.27 -21.92
C ARG A 83 6.24 4.70 -22.22
N VAL A 84 7.51 4.99 -21.99
CA VAL A 84 8.21 6.19 -22.46
C VAL A 84 8.68 5.91 -23.89
N ASP A 85 7.95 6.45 -24.86
CA ASP A 85 8.31 6.31 -26.27
C ASP A 85 9.48 7.22 -26.67
N GLU A 86 9.98 7.02 -27.90
CA GLU A 86 11.13 7.77 -28.39
C GLU A 86 10.84 9.26 -28.60
N SER A 87 9.58 9.69 -28.78
CA SER A 87 9.20 11.11 -28.76
C SER A 87 9.43 11.73 -27.38
N LEU A 88 9.02 11.02 -26.32
CA LEU A 88 9.20 11.50 -24.96
C LEU A 88 10.68 11.48 -24.55
N TRP A 89 11.48 10.53 -25.04
CA TRP A 89 12.93 10.54 -24.84
C TRP A 89 13.64 11.74 -25.50
N ARG A 90 13.08 12.28 -26.58
CA ARG A 90 13.62 13.50 -27.23
C ARG A 90 13.22 14.77 -26.48
N ASP A 91 12.03 14.80 -25.88
CA ASP A 91 11.61 15.90 -25.00
C ASP A 91 12.04 15.63 -23.55
N GLN A 92 13.31 15.89 -23.28
CA GLN A 92 13.89 15.67 -21.95
C GLN A 92 13.16 16.47 -20.85
N GLN A 93 12.70 17.69 -21.14
CA GLN A 93 12.00 18.51 -20.14
C GLN A 93 10.66 17.88 -19.76
N GLN A 94 9.92 17.40 -20.75
CA GLN A 94 8.65 16.72 -20.52
C GLN A 94 8.84 15.37 -19.82
N LEU A 95 9.87 14.60 -20.21
CA LEU A 95 10.23 13.34 -19.55
C LEU A 95 10.56 13.53 -18.07
N VAL A 96 11.42 14.50 -17.74
CA VAL A 96 11.77 14.82 -16.35
C VAL A 96 10.52 15.25 -15.57
N ARG A 97 9.66 16.08 -16.17
CA ARG A 97 8.42 16.55 -15.53
C ARG A 97 7.47 15.39 -15.21
N LEU A 98 7.21 14.50 -16.17
CA LEU A 98 6.33 13.34 -15.97
C LEU A 98 6.93 12.35 -14.97
N SER A 99 8.24 12.15 -15.01
CA SER A 99 8.96 11.30 -14.05
C SER A 99 8.86 11.88 -12.63
N LYS A 100 8.93 13.21 -12.50
CA LYS A 100 8.72 13.90 -11.22
C LYS A 100 7.30 13.69 -10.71
N TYR A 101 6.27 13.88 -11.53
CA TYR A 101 4.88 13.61 -11.13
C TYR A 101 4.70 12.17 -10.63
N SER A 102 5.28 11.23 -11.36
CA SER A 102 5.28 9.81 -10.99
C SER A 102 5.91 9.56 -9.61
N LEU A 103 7.05 10.19 -9.35
CA LEU A 103 7.77 10.08 -8.09
C LEU A 103 7.01 10.76 -6.93
N ASP A 104 6.56 12.00 -7.11
CA ASP A 104 5.84 12.78 -6.11
C ASP A 104 4.54 12.05 -5.69
N ALA A 105 3.79 11.52 -6.66
CA ALA A 105 2.60 10.73 -6.40
C ALA A 105 2.92 9.43 -5.63
N ALA A 106 4.00 8.73 -6.02
CA ALA A 106 4.43 7.51 -5.34
C ALA A 106 4.91 7.77 -3.89
N MET A 107 5.61 8.88 -3.65
CA MET A 107 6.04 9.32 -2.32
C MET A 107 4.83 9.72 -1.47
N LYS A 108 3.88 10.47 -2.02
CA LYS A 108 2.62 10.83 -1.35
C LYS A 108 1.82 9.59 -0.94
N GLU A 109 1.75 8.58 -1.80
CA GLU A 109 1.09 7.31 -1.49
C GLU A 109 1.86 6.50 -0.43
N LYS A 110 3.20 6.49 -0.49
CA LYS A 110 4.04 5.86 0.55
C LYS A 110 3.80 6.54 1.91
N HIS A 111 3.79 7.87 1.95
CA HIS A 111 3.52 8.65 3.15
C HIS A 111 2.09 8.44 3.66
N SER A 112 1.08 8.44 2.79
CA SER A 112 -0.30 8.18 3.22
C SER A 112 -0.47 6.76 3.77
N ARG A 113 0.21 5.77 3.21
CA ARG A 113 0.25 4.40 3.74
C ARG A 113 0.98 4.27 5.07
N ILE A 114 1.99 5.11 5.33
CA ILE A 114 2.69 5.15 6.63
C ILE A 114 1.82 5.86 7.68
N LEU A 115 1.16 6.97 7.31
CA LEU A 115 0.26 7.72 8.19
C LEU A 115 -1.05 6.97 8.47
N GLN A 116 -1.49 6.12 7.54
CA GLN A 116 -2.47 5.07 7.83
C GLN A 116 -1.74 4.01 8.66
N HIS A 117 -1.60 4.22 9.97
CA HIS A 117 -1.13 3.18 10.86
C HIS A 117 -2.00 1.94 10.66
N ARG A 118 -1.42 0.94 10.01
CA ARG A 118 -2.18 -0.21 9.53
C ARG A 118 -2.50 -1.06 10.74
N LEU A 119 -3.72 -1.59 10.78
CA LEU A 119 -4.15 -2.43 11.89
C LEU A 119 -3.15 -3.56 12.15
N LYS A 120 -2.58 -4.17 11.11
CA LYS A 120 -1.55 -5.22 11.21
C LYS A 120 -0.29 -4.87 12.05
N ASP A 121 0.01 -3.59 12.27
CA ASP A 121 1.19 -3.16 13.01
C ASP A 121 0.89 -3.04 14.53
N LEU A 122 -0.38 -3.19 14.93
CA LEU A 122 -0.83 -3.20 16.33
C LEU A 122 -0.64 -4.57 16.98
N PRO A 123 -0.42 -4.62 18.32
CA PRO A 123 -0.36 -5.88 19.03
C PRO A 123 -1.72 -6.60 18.94
N ASN A 124 -1.68 -7.93 18.95
CA ASN A 124 -2.85 -8.81 18.84
C ASN A 124 -3.59 -8.73 17.48
N MET A 125 -3.06 -8.00 16.49
CA MET A 125 -3.73 -7.85 15.20
C MET A 125 -3.28 -8.92 14.19
N THR A 126 -4.00 -10.04 14.19
CA THR A 126 -3.81 -11.09 13.18
C THR A 126 -4.41 -10.67 11.83
N PHE A 127 -3.92 -11.25 10.73
CA PHE A 127 -4.46 -11.02 9.38
C PHE A 127 -5.98 -11.28 9.29
N HIS A 128 -6.47 -12.31 9.99
CA HIS A 128 -7.89 -12.61 10.05
C HIS A 128 -8.68 -11.51 10.78
N LEU A 129 -8.19 -11.03 11.92
CA LEU A 129 -8.83 -9.95 12.66
C LEU A 129 -8.81 -8.62 11.87
N GLU A 130 -7.71 -8.30 11.19
CA GLU A 130 -7.63 -7.15 10.28
C GLU A 130 -8.67 -7.24 9.16
N THR A 131 -8.87 -8.44 8.58
CA THR A 131 -9.87 -8.66 7.53
C THR A 131 -11.28 -8.40 8.07
N LEU A 132 -11.61 -8.97 9.24
CA LEU A 132 -12.91 -8.77 9.89
C LEU A 132 -13.17 -7.29 10.22
N LEU A 133 -12.16 -6.58 10.74
CA LEU A 133 -12.25 -5.16 11.02
C LEU A 133 -12.53 -4.35 9.75
N ASN A 134 -11.79 -4.63 8.67
CA ASN A 134 -11.99 -3.99 7.37
C ASN A 134 -13.40 -4.23 6.80
N GLU A 135 -13.89 -5.47 6.87
CA GLU A 135 -15.24 -5.84 6.44
C GLU A 135 -16.33 -5.12 7.25
N SER A 136 -16.08 -4.89 8.54
CA SER A 136 -16.95 -4.10 9.44
C SER A 136 -16.78 -2.57 9.32
N GLY A 137 -15.98 -2.12 8.34
CA GLY A 137 -15.74 -0.72 8.04
C GLY A 137 -14.70 -0.03 8.93
N ILE A 138 -13.94 -0.76 9.75
CA ILE A 138 -12.85 -0.24 10.60
C ILE A 138 -11.54 -0.45 9.86
N LYS A 139 -11.04 0.62 9.20
CA LYS A 139 -9.98 0.49 8.18
C LYS A 139 -8.57 0.84 8.67
N ASP A 140 -8.45 1.55 9.78
CA ASP A 140 -7.18 2.02 10.32
C ASP A 140 -7.20 2.11 11.85
N GLU A 141 -6.01 2.26 12.43
CA GLU A 141 -5.83 2.41 13.88
C GLU A 141 -6.58 3.60 14.46
N ASN A 142 -6.65 4.73 13.74
CA ASN A 142 -7.36 5.91 14.24
C ASN A 142 -8.83 5.61 14.45
N MET A 143 -9.48 4.95 13.50
CA MET A 143 -10.87 4.53 13.61
C MET A 143 -11.07 3.51 14.75
N LEU A 144 -10.16 2.56 14.91
CA LEU A 144 -10.15 1.62 16.04
C LEU A 144 -10.10 2.35 17.39
N ARG A 145 -9.20 3.34 17.53
CA ARG A 145 -9.05 4.14 18.76
C ARG A 145 -10.26 5.03 19.04
N ILE A 146 -10.83 5.67 18.01
CA ILE A 146 -12.01 6.55 18.13
C ILE A 146 -13.24 5.75 18.55
N LEU A 147 -13.46 4.57 17.95
CA LEU A 147 -14.61 3.72 18.27
C LEU A 147 -14.44 3.00 19.62
N GLY A 148 -13.21 2.60 19.96
CA GLY A 148 -12.92 1.83 21.15
C GLY A 148 -13.27 0.34 21.02
N ALA A 149 -12.67 -0.48 21.89
CA ALA A 149 -12.76 -1.94 21.80
C ALA A 149 -14.21 -2.47 21.82
N LYS A 150 -15.06 -1.91 22.69
CA LYS A 150 -16.47 -2.31 22.86
C LYS A 150 -17.28 -2.10 21.57
N MET A 151 -17.19 -0.92 20.94
CA MET A 151 -17.93 -0.63 19.71
C MET A 151 -17.40 -1.45 18.53
N CYS A 152 -16.08 -1.61 18.42
CA CYS A 152 -15.49 -2.47 17.40
C CYS A 152 -15.95 -3.92 17.54
N TRP A 153 -15.97 -4.46 18.76
CA TRP A 153 -16.47 -5.81 19.03
C TRP A 153 -17.95 -5.98 18.70
N LEU A 154 -18.80 -4.98 18.99
CA LEU A 154 -20.20 -4.99 18.58
C LEU A 154 -20.37 -5.04 17.07
N ARG A 155 -19.62 -4.22 16.32
CA ARG A 155 -19.66 -4.23 14.85
C ARG A 155 -19.25 -5.59 14.29
N LEU A 156 -18.19 -6.18 14.83
CA LEU A 156 -17.75 -7.52 14.44
C LEU A 156 -18.82 -8.59 14.71
N ARG A 157 -19.55 -8.48 15.83
CA ARG A 157 -20.62 -9.43 16.17
C ARG A 157 -21.82 -9.38 15.24
N GLN A 158 -22.08 -8.26 14.55
CA GLN A 158 -23.17 -8.17 13.58
C GLN A 158 -22.96 -9.17 12.42
N SER A 159 -21.71 -9.36 11.99
CA SER A 159 -21.35 -10.29 10.92
C SER A 159 -20.92 -11.67 11.44
N ASN A 160 -20.46 -11.76 12.68
CA ASN A 160 -20.03 -13.01 13.32
C ASN A 160 -20.58 -13.13 14.76
N PRO A 161 -21.76 -13.72 14.95
CA PRO A 161 -22.37 -13.84 16.29
C PRO A 161 -21.58 -14.66 17.30
N LEU A 162 -20.70 -15.56 16.83
CA LEU A 162 -19.87 -16.46 17.65
C LEU A 162 -18.54 -15.83 18.09
N LEU A 163 -18.38 -14.51 17.93
CA LEU A 163 -17.16 -13.81 18.32
C LEU A 163 -16.87 -13.97 19.81
N THR A 164 -15.67 -14.43 20.15
CA THR A 164 -15.28 -14.67 21.54
C THR A 164 -14.87 -13.38 22.26
N VAL A 165 -14.93 -13.38 23.59
CA VAL A 165 -14.43 -12.29 24.44
C VAL A 165 -12.91 -12.08 24.28
N LYS A 166 -12.15 -13.08 23.81
CA LYS A 166 -10.73 -12.91 23.51
C LYS A 166 -10.50 -11.84 22.45
N VAL A 167 -11.38 -11.74 21.44
CA VAL A 167 -11.28 -10.69 20.43
C VAL A 167 -11.48 -9.30 21.07
N LEU A 168 -12.35 -9.18 22.08
CA LEU A 168 -12.50 -7.93 22.82
C LEU A 168 -11.21 -7.53 23.55
N TYR A 169 -10.52 -8.49 24.16
CA TYR A 169 -9.21 -8.24 24.80
C TYR A 169 -8.13 -7.90 23.78
N ALA A 170 -8.11 -8.58 22.64
CA ALA A 170 -7.18 -8.29 21.56
C ALA A 170 -7.34 -6.84 21.05
N LEU A 171 -8.58 -6.39 20.86
CA LEU A 171 -8.89 -5.01 20.45
C LEU A 171 -8.49 -3.99 21.53
N GLU A 172 -8.75 -4.27 22.80
CA GLU A 172 -8.32 -3.39 23.90
C GLU A 172 -6.80 -3.32 24.00
N GLY A 173 -6.11 -4.46 23.91
CA GLY A 173 -4.65 -4.52 23.89
C GLY A 173 -4.07 -3.76 22.71
N ALA A 174 -4.67 -3.89 21.53
CA ALA A 174 -4.29 -3.13 20.34
C ALA A 174 -4.38 -1.61 20.57
N ILE A 175 -5.48 -1.14 21.18
CA ILE A 175 -5.69 0.28 21.49
C ILE A 175 -4.69 0.75 22.55
N VAL A 176 -4.45 -0.02 23.61
CA VAL A 176 -3.52 0.39 24.68
C VAL A 176 -2.05 0.21 24.28
N GLY A 177 -1.77 -0.49 23.18
CA GLY A 177 -0.42 -0.74 22.69
C GLY A 177 0.30 -1.89 23.42
N VAL A 178 -0.45 -2.85 23.97
CA VAL A 178 0.08 -4.00 24.71
C VAL A 178 -0.49 -5.33 24.20
N HIS A 179 0.25 -6.43 24.39
CA HIS A 179 -0.31 -7.76 24.14
C HIS A 179 -1.50 -8.01 25.07
N GLU A 180 -2.55 -8.71 24.61
CA GLU A 180 -3.78 -8.92 25.39
C GLU A 180 -3.47 -9.51 26.78
N ALA A 181 -2.49 -10.41 26.84
CA ALA A 181 -1.97 -11.04 28.07
C ALA A 181 -1.53 -10.03 29.14
N ALA A 182 -1.06 -8.85 28.76
CA ALA A 182 -0.58 -7.81 29.66
C ALA A 182 -1.68 -6.85 30.14
N LEU A 183 -2.93 -7.00 29.69
CA LEU A 183 -4.04 -6.21 30.21
C LEU A 183 -4.27 -6.49 31.70
N PRO A 184 -4.48 -5.45 32.54
CA PRO A 184 -4.80 -5.62 33.95
C PRO A 184 -6.02 -6.53 34.17
N ALA A 185 -5.97 -7.38 35.20
CA ALA A 185 -7.06 -8.31 35.51
C ALA A 185 -8.40 -7.60 35.71
N SER A 186 -8.40 -6.43 36.36
CA SER A 186 -9.59 -5.60 36.55
C SER A 186 -10.22 -5.17 35.23
N ARG A 187 -9.40 -4.75 34.26
CA ARG A 187 -9.89 -4.33 32.94
C ARG A 187 -10.45 -5.50 32.13
N ARG A 188 -9.81 -6.66 32.22
CA ARG A 188 -10.32 -7.89 31.60
C ARG A 188 -11.66 -8.31 32.19
N GLN A 189 -11.80 -8.25 33.51
CA GLN A 189 -13.06 -8.55 34.19
C GLN A 189 -14.17 -7.60 33.71
N GLU A 190 -13.92 -6.28 33.66
CA GLU A 190 -14.89 -5.31 33.18
C GLU A 190 -15.36 -5.59 31.74
N LEU A 191 -14.42 -5.91 30.85
CA LEU A 191 -14.72 -6.26 29.46
C LEU A 191 -15.49 -7.58 29.35
N ALA A 192 -15.15 -8.57 30.19
CA ALA A 192 -15.87 -9.83 30.27
C ALA A 192 -17.31 -9.62 30.71
N ASP A 193 -17.52 -8.92 31.83
CA ASP A 193 -18.84 -8.69 32.41
C ASP A 193 -19.74 -7.93 31.43
N TRP A 194 -19.17 -6.91 30.76
CA TRP A 194 -19.87 -6.18 29.71
C TRP A 194 -20.25 -7.11 28.54
N ALA A 195 -19.35 -7.96 28.05
CA ALA A 195 -19.67 -8.89 26.97
C ALA A 195 -20.76 -9.90 27.36
N HIS A 196 -20.74 -10.39 28.61
CA HIS A 196 -21.75 -11.32 29.13
C HIS A 196 -23.13 -10.67 29.25
N SER A 197 -23.19 -9.39 29.65
CA SER A 197 -24.44 -8.63 29.72
C SER A 197 -25.16 -8.51 28.37
N LEU A 198 -24.43 -8.65 27.24
CA LEU A 198 -24.96 -8.60 25.88
C LEU A 198 -25.39 -9.96 25.32
N THR A 199 -25.09 -11.06 26.02
CA THR A 199 -25.48 -12.42 25.64
C THR A 199 -26.57 -13.00 26.54
N ALA A 200 -26.85 -12.34 27.67
CA ALA A 200 -27.83 -12.77 28.66
C ALA A 200 -29.25 -12.21 28.41
N GLY A 201 -29.49 -11.56 27.27
CA GLY A 201 -30.80 -11.09 26.79
C GLY A 201 -31.06 -11.59 25.39
#